data_AF-A0A2G6DHC3-F1
#
_entry.id   AF-A0A2G6DHC3-F1
#
_cell.length_a   1.000
_cell.length_b   1.000
_cell.length_c   1.000
_cell.angle_alpha   90.00
_cell.angle_beta   90.00
_cell.angle_gamma   90.00
#
_symmetry.space_group_name_H-M   'P 1'
#
loop_
_entity.id
_entity.type
_entity.pdbx_description
1 polymer ?
#
loop_
_entity_poly.entity_id
_entity_poly.type
_entity_poly.pdbx_seq_one_letter_code
_entity_poly.pdbx_strand_id
1 'polypeptide(L)'
;MSEYILNENLYIGATPGGVYYAVQDDAPEAGRAFMHRLLQQGETPAFNIDLACELSQLKKKRALEFIHWLQEAGLIIGQEKPETAPDDALERLLPPLLRTLSDEGKAILAESRGLYLGSAGFPHEAAEELAALSANLNMVYKRHRELLRGNLGYRQRAWGLIDASGNSEVGFWPVYIGVNQFTLIIGGMPQLNQITFKQLVWALEMRYGNTRLESL
;
A
#
# COMPACT_ATOMS: atom_id res chain seq x y z
N MET A 1 23.54 -3.51 -25.18
CA MET A 1 22.62 -4.45 -24.51
C MET A 1 23.26 -4.80 -23.20
N SER A 2 22.64 -4.45 -22.07
CA SER A 2 23.21 -4.65 -20.74
C SER A 2 23.07 -6.12 -20.34
N GLU A 3 24.15 -6.71 -19.84
CA GLU A 3 24.15 -8.04 -19.24
C GLU A 3 23.84 -7.87 -17.74
N TYR A 4 22.76 -8.48 -17.26
CA TYR A 4 22.36 -8.36 -15.86
C TYR A 4 23.06 -9.42 -15.02
N ILE A 5 23.80 -9.00 -14.00
CA ILE A 5 24.46 -9.86 -13.02
C ILE A 5 23.56 -9.96 -11.81
N LEU A 6 23.33 -11.18 -11.33
CA LEU A 6 22.55 -11.42 -10.12
C LEU A 6 23.48 -11.49 -8.91
N ASN A 7 23.15 -10.72 -7.88
CA ASN A 7 23.77 -10.91 -6.59
C ASN A 7 23.12 -12.12 -5.91
N GLU A 8 23.92 -13.16 -5.67
CA GLU A 8 23.49 -14.34 -4.95
C GLU A 8 23.24 -14.02 -3.47
N ASN A 9 22.42 -14.83 -2.80
CA ASN A 9 22.13 -14.76 -1.36
C ASN A 9 21.42 -13.48 -0.87
N LEU A 10 20.67 -12.81 -1.75
CA LEU A 10 19.77 -11.73 -1.36
C LEU A 10 18.31 -12.18 -1.39
N TYR A 11 17.52 -11.57 -0.52
CA TYR A 11 16.07 -11.66 -0.50
C TYR A 11 15.48 -10.42 -1.17
N ILE A 12 14.38 -10.58 -1.89
CA ILE A 12 13.69 -9.45 -2.51
C ILE A 12 12.64 -8.88 -1.54
N GLY A 13 12.80 -7.61 -1.19
CA GLY A 13 11.89 -6.87 -0.32
C GLY A 13 11.23 -5.69 -1.04
N ALA A 14 10.08 -5.25 -0.52
CA ALA A 14 9.43 -4.01 -0.94
C ALA A 14 9.95 -2.84 -0.09
N THR A 15 10.24 -1.71 -0.73
CA THR A 15 10.50 -0.45 0.01
C THR A 15 9.17 0.17 0.46
N PRO A 16 9.16 1.09 1.45
CA PRO A 16 7.94 1.83 1.79
C PRO A 16 7.33 2.57 0.58
N GLY A 17 8.18 3.10 -0.32
CA GLY A 17 7.75 3.71 -1.58
C GLY A 17 7.10 2.71 -2.53
N GLY A 18 7.66 1.50 -2.65
CA GLY A 18 7.08 0.41 -3.42
C GLY A 18 5.73 -0.07 -2.89
N VAL A 19 5.61 -0.15 -1.56
CA VAL A 19 4.35 -0.48 -0.89
C VAL A 19 3.30 0.60 -1.17
N TYR A 20 3.64 1.87 -0.96
CA TYR A 20 2.72 2.97 -1.26
C TYR A 20 2.33 2.97 -2.75
N TYR A 21 3.30 2.68 -3.62
CA TYR A 21 3.05 2.57 -5.04
C TYR A 21 2.01 1.50 -5.40
N ALA A 22 2.07 0.35 -4.73
CA ALA A 22 1.16 -0.77 -4.94
C ALA A 22 -0.29 -0.43 -4.55
N VAL A 23 -0.48 0.21 -3.40
CA VAL A 23 -1.81 0.32 -2.78
C VAL A 23 -2.54 1.64 -2.99
N GLN A 24 -1.87 2.66 -3.54
CA GLN A 24 -2.48 3.99 -3.71
C GLN A 24 -3.55 4.09 -4.82
N ASP A 25 -3.71 3.04 -5.64
CA ASP A 25 -4.62 3.03 -6.80
C ASP A 25 -4.87 1.59 -7.32
N ASP A 26 -6.02 1.37 -7.99
CA ASP A 26 -6.48 0.08 -8.53
C ASP A 26 -6.22 -0.12 -10.05
N ALA A 27 -5.56 0.83 -10.71
CA ALA A 27 -5.22 0.70 -12.12
C ALA A 27 -4.42 -0.60 -12.44
N PRO A 28 -4.80 -1.34 -13.50
CA PRO A 28 -4.14 -2.59 -13.86
C PRO A 28 -2.75 -2.33 -14.46
N GLU A 29 -1.73 -2.38 -13.60
CA GLU A 29 -0.34 -2.11 -13.96
C GLU A 29 0.57 -3.27 -13.52
N ALA A 30 1.47 -3.71 -14.41
CA ALA A 30 2.36 -4.85 -14.16
C ALA A 30 3.21 -4.65 -12.89
N GLY A 31 3.67 -3.43 -12.64
CA GLY A 31 4.41 -3.08 -11.42
C GLY A 31 3.59 -3.31 -10.15
N ARG A 32 2.32 -2.90 -10.12
CA ARG A 32 1.47 -3.11 -8.93
C ARG A 32 1.12 -4.57 -8.75
N ALA A 33 0.77 -5.26 -9.83
CA ALA A 33 0.51 -6.70 -9.79
C ALA A 33 1.74 -7.50 -9.31
N PHE A 34 2.95 -7.04 -9.61
CA PHE A 34 4.18 -7.59 -9.04
C PHE A 34 4.26 -7.33 -7.53
N MET A 35 4.08 -6.08 -7.09
CA MET A 35 4.18 -5.71 -5.68
C MET A 35 3.15 -6.43 -4.80
N HIS A 36 1.89 -6.55 -5.25
CA HIS A 36 0.88 -7.32 -4.53
C HIS A 36 1.30 -8.79 -4.35
N ARG A 37 1.79 -9.44 -5.41
CA ARG A 37 2.26 -10.83 -5.33
C ARG A 37 3.49 -11.02 -4.46
N LEU A 38 4.38 -10.02 -4.41
CA LEU A 38 5.52 -10.00 -3.50
C LEU A 38 5.04 -9.88 -2.04
N LEU A 39 4.10 -8.99 -1.76
CA LEU A 39 3.54 -8.77 -0.42
C LEU A 39 2.55 -9.86 0.02
N GLN A 40 2.18 -10.79 -0.86
CA GLN A 40 1.41 -11.99 -0.55
C GLN A 40 2.30 -13.18 -0.14
N GLN A 41 3.63 -13.02 -0.20
CA GLN A 41 4.55 -13.99 0.38
C GLN A 41 4.59 -13.81 1.91
N GLY A 42 4.49 -14.89 2.66
CA GLY A 42 4.56 -14.83 4.14
C GLY A 42 5.95 -14.46 4.68
N GLU A 43 6.97 -14.59 3.84
CA GLU A 43 8.35 -14.19 4.09
C GLU A 43 8.93 -13.61 2.80
N THR A 44 9.84 -12.65 2.89
CA THR A 44 10.56 -12.16 1.71
C THR A 44 11.32 -13.31 1.05
N PRO A 45 11.04 -13.66 -0.22
CA PRO A 45 11.63 -14.83 -0.85
C PRO A 45 13.08 -14.59 -1.26
N ALA A 46 13.89 -15.66 -1.25
CA ALA A 46 15.24 -15.63 -1.78
C ALA A 46 15.21 -15.34 -3.29
N PHE A 47 15.97 -14.34 -3.74
CA PHE A 47 15.89 -13.88 -5.11
C PHE A 47 16.58 -14.86 -6.07
N ASN A 48 15.85 -15.27 -7.11
CA ASN A 48 16.36 -16.06 -8.21
C ASN A 48 15.56 -15.78 -9.49
N ILE A 49 16.01 -16.34 -10.62
CA ILE A 49 15.42 -16.08 -11.94
C ILE A 49 14.00 -16.64 -12.04
N ASP A 50 13.74 -17.80 -11.44
CA ASP A 50 12.45 -18.45 -11.50
C ASP A 50 11.41 -17.64 -10.73
N LEU A 51 11.78 -17.15 -9.54
CA LEU A 51 10.99 -16.21 -8.74
C LEU A 51 10.72 -14.91 -9.50
N ALA A 52 11.73 -14.35 -10.18
CA ALA A 52 11.55 -13.14 -10.98
C ALA A 52 10.50 -13.37 -12.09
N CYS A 53 10.57 -14.51 -12.78
CA CYS A 53 9.61 -14.87 -13.82
C CYS A 53 8.21 -15.13 -13.25
N GLU A 54 8.12 -15.81 -12.11
CA GLU A 54 6.88 -16.08 -11.39
C GLU A 54 6.23 -14.75 -10.98
N LEU A 55 6.91 -13.92 -10.19
CA LEU A 55 6.39 -12.65 -9.68
C LEU A 55 6.17 -11.61 -10.77
N SER A 56 6.82 -11.68 -11.93
CA SER A 56 6.54 -10.76 -13.04
C SER A 56 5.55 -11.30 -14.07
N GLN A 57 5.32 -12.61 -14.14
CA GLN A 57 4.65 -13.30 -15.27
C GLN A 57 5.31 -13.01 -16.63
N LEU A 58 6.64 -12.86 -16.64
CA LEU A 58 7.41 -12.59 -17.86
C LEU A 58 8.45 -13.68 -18.08
N LYS A 59 8.93 -13.79 -19.32
CA LYS A 59 10.06 -14.65 -19.66
C LYS A 59 11.36 -14.06 -19.11
N LYS A 60 12.30 -14.93 -18.73
CA LYS A 60 13.63 -14.62 -18.16
C LYS A 60 14.23 -13.26 -18.53
N LYS A 61 14.47 -13.00 -19.82
CA LYS A 61 15.11 -11.75 -20.26
C LYS A 61 14.32 -10.51 -19.83
N ARG A 62 13.01 -10.50 -20.11
CA ARG A 62 12.12 -9.38 -19.76
C ARG A 62 11.89 -9.30 -18.25
N ALA A 63 11.87 -10.43 -17.54
CA ALA A 63 11.76 -10.44 -16.09
C ALA A 63 12.95 -9.71 -15.44
N LEU A 64 14.18 -9.99 -15.86
CA LEU A 64 15.37 -9.32 -15.33
C LEU A 64 15.39 -7.81 -15.65
N GLU A 65 15.05 -7.42 -16.88
CA GLU A 65 14.89 -6.01 -17.27
C GLU A 65 13.85 -5.30 -16.38
N PHE A 66 12.74 -5.98 -16.10
CA PHE A 66 11.66 -5.47 -15.28
C PHE A 66 12.03 -5.34 -13.80
N ILE A 67 12.70 -6.33 -13.22
CA ILE A 67 13.23 -6.26 -11.85
C ILE A 67 14.22 -5.10 -11.71
N HIS A 68 15.16 -4.97 -12.66
CA HIS A 68 16.11 -3.85 -12.63
C HIS A 68 15.40 -2.50 -12.68
N TRP A 69 14.37 -2.36 -13.50
CA TRP A 69 13.55 -1.15 -13.55
C TRP A 69 12.84 -0.85 -12.22
N LEU A 70 12.24 -1.86 -11.57
CA LEU A 70 11.61 -1.70 -10.26
C LEU A 70 12.61 -1.26 -9.18
N GLN A 71 13.84 -1.76 -9.26
CA GLN A 71 14.93 -1.40 -8.36
C GLN A 71 15.42 0.03 -8.59
N GLU A 72 15.65 0.42 -9.84
CA GLU A 72 16.01 1.80 -10.22
C GLU A 72 14.92 2.81 -9.82
N ALA A 73 13.65 2.40 -9.91
CA ALA A 73 12.51 3.19 -9.44
C ALA A 73 12.39 3.23 -7.90
N GLY A 74 13.24 2.51 -7.17
CA GLY A 74 13.23 2.46 -5.70
C GLY A 74 12.03 1.74 -5.11
N LEU A 75 11.34 0.88 -5.87
CA LEU A 75 10.14 0.16 -5.41
C LEU A 75 10.49 -1.14 -4.68
N ILE A 76 11.59 -1.77 -5.07
CA ILE A 76 12.09 -2.99 -4.45
C ILE A 76 13.54 -2.81 -4.01
N ILE A 77 13.98 -3.68 -3.11
CA ILE A 77 15.34 -3.71 -2.58
C ILE A 77 15.80 -5.16 -2.40
N GLY A 78 17.11 -5.38 -2.58
CA GLY A 78 17.76 -6.62 -2.17
C GLY A 78 18.25 -6.50 -0.73
N GLN A 79 17.91 -7.47 0.11
CA GLN A 79 18.28 -7.48 1.53
C GLN A 79 18.97 -8.79 1.93
N GLU A 80 19.90 -8.71 2.89
CA GLU A 80 20.71 -9.85 3.31
C GLU A 80 19.95 -10.85 4.20
N LYS A 81 18.90 -10.38 4.88
CA LYS A 81 18.11 -11.18 5.80
C LYS A 81 16.66 -11.21 5.36
N PRO A 82 15.97 -12.35 5.49
CA PRO A 82 14.57 -12.39 5.23
C PRO A 82 13.81 -11.61 6.30
N GLU A 83 12.66 -11.07 5.92
CA GLU A 83 11.65 -10.54 6.84
C GLU A 83 10.38 -11.36 6.69
N THR A 84 9.62 -11.48 7.77
CA THR A 84 8.34 -12.18 7.79
C THR A 84 7.18 -11.20 7.84
N ALA A 85 6.06 -11.59 7.25
CA ALA A 85 4.80 -10.90 7.44
C ALA A 85 4.41 -10.88 8.93
N PRO A 86 3.71 -9.83 9.40
CA PRO A 86 3.13 -9.84 10.75
C PRO A 86 2.19 -11.04 10.93
N ASP A 87 2.35 -11.77 12.04
CA ASP A 87 1.65 -13.05 12.33
C ASP A 87 0.55 -12.94 13.39
N ASP A 88 0.40 -11.78 14.04
CA ASP A 88 -0.63 -11.53 15.05
C ASP A 88 -1.99 -11.16 14.42
N ALA A 89 -3.05 -11.23 15.23
CA ALA A 89 -4.39 -10.80 14.83
C ALA A 89 -4.39 -9.31 14.45
N LEU A 90 -5.07 -8.96 13.34
CA LEU A 90 -5.11 -7.60 12.82
C LEU A 90 -5.58 -6.59 13.87
N GLU A 91 -6.57 -6.98 14.69
CA GLU A 91 -7.15 -6.14 15.74
C GLU A 91 -6.11 -5.76 16.82
N ARG A 92 -5.09 -6.59 17.03
CA ARG A 92 -3.96 -6.33 17.94
C ARG A 92 -2.84 -5.55 17.24
N LEU A 93 -2.61 -5.83 15.96
CA LEU A 93 -1.59 -5.17 15.15
C LEU A 93 -1.95 -3.70 14.85
N LEU A 94 -3.22 -3.39 14.58
CA LEU A 94 -3.63 -2.09 14.05
C LEU A 94 -3.29 -0.91 14.99
N PRO A 95 -3.66 -0.90 16.28
CA PRO A 95 -3.45 0.28 17.12
C PRO A 95 -1.97 0.74 17.22
N PRO A 96 -0.98 -0.12 17.47
CA PRO A 96 0.42 0.31 17.51
C PRO A 96 0.94 0.72 16.13
N LEU A 97 0.57 0.03 15.05
CA LEU A 97 1.01 0.41 13.70
C LEU A 97 0.45 1.79 13.33
N LEU A 98 -0.87 1.98 13.46
CA LEU A 98 -1.58 3.22 13.13
C LEU A 98 -1.02 4.43 13.87
N ARG A 99 -0.69 4.28 15.16
CA ARG A 99 -0.11 5.37 15.96
C ARG A 99 1.16 5.93 15.33
N THR A 100 2.00 5.10 14.72
CA THR A 100 3.27 5.58 14.15
C THR A 100 3.11 6.27 12.79
N LEU A 101 1.97 6.07 12.10
CA LEU A 101 1.73 6.62 10.77
C LEU A 101 1.38 8.12 10.78
N SER A 102 1.26 8.71 11.97
CA SER A 102 0.95 10.11 12.22
C SER A 102 2.01 10.68 13.15
N ASP A 103 2.46 11.90 12.88
CA ASP A 103 3.28 12.68 13.82
C ASP A 103 2.53 13.02 15.11
N GLU A 104 1.20 13.10 15.07
CA GLU A 104 0.33 13.30 16.24
C GLU A 104 -0.12 12.00 16.93
N GLY A 105 0.23 10.83 16.39
CA GLY A 105 -0.24 9.56 16.92
C GLY A 105 -1.70 9.22 16.58
N LYS A 106 -2.30 9.93 15.61
CA LYS A 106 -3.72 9.85 15.25
C LYS A 106 -3.92 9.23 13.86
N ALA A 107 -4.47 8.02 13.81
CA ALA A 107 -4.82 7.39 12.53
C ALA A 107 -5.96 6.38 12.66
N ILE A 108 -6.66 6.12 11.56
CA ILE A 108 -7.77 5.17 11.45
C ILE A 108 -7.58 4.37 10.17
N LEU A 109 -7.83 3.07 10.21
CA LEU A 109 -8.03 2.27 9.01
C LEU A 109 -9.53 1.99 8.86
N ALA A 110 -10.13 2.48 7.77
CA ALA A 110 -11.55 2.29 7.46
C ALA A 110 -11.76 1.45 6.22
N GLU A 111 -12.84 0.68 6.20
CA GLU A 111 -13.32 -0.04 5.01
C GLU A 111 -14.21 0.85 4.14
N SER A 112 -14.45 0.41 2.91
CA SER A 112 -15.17 1.16 1.88
C SER A 112 -16.57 1.67 2.28
N ARG A 113 -17.27 0.99 3.20
CA ARG A 113 -18.61 1.37 3.67
C ARG A 113 -18.63 2.32 4.87
N GLY A 114 -17.45 2.75 5.33
CA GLY A 114 -17.33 3.73 6.41
C GLY A 114 -17.35 3.13 7.82
N LEU A 115 -17.04 1.85 7.94
CA LEU A 115 -16.73 1.21 9.23
C LEU A 115 -15.22 1.18 9.41
N TYR A 116 -14.73 1.52 10.61
CA TYR A 116 -13.30 1.41 10.90
C TYR A 116 -12.91 0.04 11.45
N LEU A 117 -11.76 -0.48 11.02
CA LEU A 117 -11.17 -1.74 11.48
C LEU A 117 -10.27 -1.55 12.70
N GLY A 118 -9.65 -0.37 12.81
CA GLY A 118 -8.82 0.00 13.95
C GLY A 118 -8.55 1.50 13.96
N SER A 119 -8.27 2.04 15.14
CA SER A 119 -7.93 3.44 15.34
C SER A 119 -6.85 3.61 16.40
N ALA A 120 -6.13 4.73 16.30
CA ALA A 120 -5.18 5.20 17.29
C ALA A 120 -5.33 6.73 17.44
N GLY A 121 -5.24 7.23 18.67
CA GLY A 121 -5.20 8.67 18.98
C GLY A 121 -6.54 9.43 18.83
N PHE A 122 -7.48 8.94 18.03
CA PHE A 122 -8.83 9.52 17.92
C PHE A 122 -9.78 8.95 19.00
N PRO A 123 -10.68 9.79 19.57
CA PRO A 123 -11.86 9.30 20.29
C PRO A 123 -12.72 8.41 19.38
N HIS A 124 -13.48 7.48 20.00
CA HIS A 124 -14.32 6.53 19.28
C HIS A 124 -15.32 7.22 18.33
N GLU A 125 -16.07 8.20 18.83
CA GLU A 125 -17.06 8.96 18.04
C GLU A 125 -16.42 9.65 16.84
N ALA A 126 -15.25 10.28 17.03
CA ALA A 126 -14.53 10.93 15.94
C ALA A 126 -14.05 9.91 14.89
N ALA A 127 -13.66 8.72 15.30
CA ALA A 127 -13.23 7.67 14.38
C ALA A 127 -14.38 7.14 13.52
N GLU A 128 -15.59 7.01 14.09
CA GLU A 128 -16.80 6.62 13.35
C GLU A 128 -17.18 7.68 12.32
N GLU A 129 -17.24 8.95 12.71
CA GLU A 129 -17.58 10.06 11.81
C GLU A 129 -16.56 10.21 10.67
N LEU A 130 -15.26 10.09 10.96
CA LEU A 130 -14.21 10.13 9.94
C LEU A 130 -14.29 8.94 8.99
N ALA A 131 -14.62 7.74 9.48
CA ALA A 131 -14.82 6.58 8.64
C ALA A 131 -16.03 6.77 7.72
N ALA A 132 -17.17 7.25 8.23
CA ALA A 132 -18.34 7.58 7.42
C ALA A 132 -18.03 8.64 6.35
N LEU A 133 -17.30 9.70 6.71
CA LEU A 133 -16.83 10.71 5.76
C LEU A 133 -15.94 10.10 4.67
N SER A 134 -15.05 9.17 5.01
CA SER A 134 -14.16 8.51 4.05
C SER A 134 -14.94 7.74 2.97
N ALA A 135 -16.07 7.11 3.33
CA ALA A 135 -16.94 6.43 2.37
C ALA A 135 -17.55 7.42 1.37
N ASN A 136 -17.99 8.58 1.83
CA ASN A 136 -18.51 9.65 0.97
C ASN A 136 -17.42 10.19 0.02
N LEU A 137 -16.20 10.43 0.54
CA LEU A 137 -15.07 10.87 -0.29
C LEU A 137 -14.70 9.84 -1.36
N ASN A 138 -14.75 8.55 -1.03
CA ASN A 138 -14.54 7.48 -2.01
C ASN A 138 -15.58 7.51 -3.13
N MET A 139 -16.85 7.81 -2.82
CA MET A 139 -17.89 7.97 -3.84
C MET A 139 -17.64 9.18 -4.74
N VAL A 140 -17.24 10.32 -4.16
CA VAL A 140 -16.87 11.53 -4.91
C VAL A 140 -15.69 11.22 -5.84
N TYR A 141 -14.64 10.59 -5.33
CA TYR A 141 -13.48 10.20 -6.12
C TYR A 141 -13.87 9.28 -7.28
N LYS A 142 -14.62 8.19 -7.02
CA LYS A 142 -15.06 7.26 -8.07
C LYS A 142 -15.84 7.95 -9.19
N ARG A 143 -16.68 8.94 -8.85
CA ARG A 143 -17.46 9.72 -9.82
C ARG A 143 -16.59 10.61 -10.70
N HIS A 144 -15.48 11.13 -10.17
CA HIS A 144 -14.68 12.16 -10.83
C HIS A 144 -13.27 11.71 -11.24
N ARG A 145 -12.88 10.45 -11.00
CA ARG A 145 -11.52 9.97 -11.25
C ARG A 145 -11.05 10.17 -12.70
N GLU A 146 -11.93 9.97 -13.68
CA GLU A 146 -11.59 10.13 -15.11
C GLU A 146 -11.31 11.59 -15.47
N LEU A 147 -12.08 12.52 -14.89
CA LEU A 147 -11.85 13.96 -15.04
C LEU A 147 -10.53 14.36 -14.39
N LEU A 148 -10.29 13.91 -13.15
CA LEU A 148 -9.11 14.27 -12.37
C LEU A 148 -7.83 13.74 -13.03
N ARG A 149 -7.80 12.45 -13.39
CA ARG A 149 -6.62 11.80 -13.98
C ARG A 149 -6.42 12.13 -15.45
N GLY A 150 -7.50 12.19 -16.21
CA GLY A 150 -7.47 12.47 -17.64
C GLY A 150 -7.31 13.97 -17.89
N ASN A 151 -8.45 14.67 -17.96
CA ASN A 151 -8.52 16.04 -18.45
C ASN A 151 -7.68 17.04 -17.66
N LEU A 152 -7.55 16.83 -16.34
CA LEU A 152 -6.81 17.74 -15.47
C LEU A 152 -5.39 17.25 -15.15
N GLY A 153 -5.04 16.02 -15.53
CA GLY A 153 -3.71 15.45 -15.31
C GLY A 153 -3.30 15.29 -13.85
N TYR A 154 -4.24 15.43 -12.90
CA TYR A 154 -3.94 15.28 -11.48
C TYR A 154 -3.68 13.83 -11.15
N ARG A 155 -2.53 13.59 -10.54
CA ARG A 155 -2.16 12.29 -9.96
C ARG A 155 -2.49 12.24 -8.47
N GLN A 156 -3.40 13.09 -8.01
CA GLN A 156 -3.83 13.08 -6.62
C GLN A 156 -4.42 11.73 -6.29
N ARG A 157 -3.93 11.18 -5.17
CA ARG A 157 -4.29 9.86 -4.68
C ARG A 157 -4.88 9.94 -3.29
N ALA A 158 -5.05 11.12 -2.70
CA ALA A 158 -5.60 11.31 -1.36
C ALA A 158 -6.40 12.61 -1.29
N TRP A 159 -7.30 12.69 -0.31
CA TRP A 159 -8.03 13.91 0.06
C TRP A 159 -7.54 14.42 1.40
N GLY A 160 -7.70 15.71 1.69
CA GLY A 160 -7.35 16.21 3.01
C GLY A 160 -7.92 17.58 3.33
N LEU A 161 -8.04 17.83 4.64
CA LEU A 161 -8.24 19.15 5.21
C LEU A 161 -6.86 19.77 5.43
N ILE A 162 -6.69 20.98 4.91
CA ILE A 162 -5.41 21.68 4.89
C ILE A 162 -5.61 23.02 5.59
N ASP A 163 -4.73 23.34 6.53
CA ASP A 163 -4.73 24.63 7.22
C ASP A 163 -4.33 25.78 6.26
N ALA A 164 -4.43 27.03 6.73
CA ALA A 164 -4.03 28.19 5.93
C ALA A 164 -2.53 28.25 5.58
N SER A 165 -1.70 27.45 6.26
CA SER A 165 -0.25 27.35 6.04
C SER A 165 0.12 26.22 5.07
N GLY A 166 -0.84 25.40 4.64
CA GLY A 166 -0.61 24.26 3.77
C GLY A 166 -0.33 22.94 4.49
N ASN A 167 -0.46 22.88 5.83
CA ASN A 167 -0.26 21.66 6.60
C ASN A 167 -1.50 20.77 6.56
N SER A 168 -1.29 19.46 6.54
CA SER A 168 -2.36 18.48 6.66
C SER A 168 -2.90 18.47 8.09
N GLU A 169 -4.19 18.78 8.26
CA GLU A 169 -4.89 18.55 9.53
C GLU A 169 -5.39 17.11 9.61
N VAL A 170 -6.07 16.66 8.56
CA VAL A 170 -6.54 15.27 8.39
C VAL A 170 -6.51 14.93 6.92
N GLY A 171 -5.90 13.80 6.56
CA GLY A 171 -5.93 13.26 5.20
C GLY A 171 -6.53 11.86 5.11
N PHE A 172 -6.93 11.49 3.90
CA PHE A 172 -7.63 10.27 3.53
C PHE A 172 -6.91 9.63 2.34
N TRP A 173 -6.14 8.57 2.60
CA TRP A 173 -5.37 7.82 1.61
C TRP A 173 -6.09 6.49 1.30
N PRO A 174 -6.45 6.21 0.04
CA PRO A 174 -6.94 4.92 -0.35
C PRO A 174 -5.83 3.88 -0.24
N VAL A 175 -6.22 2.69 0.18
CA VAL A 175 -5.36 1.52 0.28
C VAL A 175 -6.12 0.37 -0.40
N TYR A 176 -5.72 0.05 -1.62
CA TYR A 176 -6.29 -1.01 -2.44
C TYR A 176 -5.55 -2.32 -2.18
N ILE A 177 -6.28 -3.36 -1.77
CA ILE A 177 -5.74 -4.68 -1.43
C ILE A 177 -6.65 -5.74 -2.05
N GLY A 178 -6.19 -6.38 -3.12
CA GLY A 178 -7.04 -7.27 -3.93
C GLY A 178 -8.29 -6.54 -4.40
N VAL A 179 -9.47 -7.07 -4.05
CA VAL A 179 -10.77 -6.48 -4.38
C VAL A 179 -11.26 -5.46 -3.35
N ASN A 180 -10.55 -5.36 -2.22
CA ASN A 180 -10.93 -4.52 -1.09
C ASN A 180 -10.34 -3.13 -1.25
N GLN A 181 -11.14 -2.13 -0.91
CA GLN A 181 -10.70 -0.74 -0.80
C GLN A 181 -10.83 -0.30 0.65
N PHE A 182 -9.69 0.05 1.24
CA PHE A 182 -9.62 0.70 2.54
C PHE A 182 -9.30 2.18 2.39
N THR A 183 -9.50 2.93 3.46
CA THR A 183 -9.02 4.31 3.60
C THR A 183 -8.19 4.40 4.88
N LEU A 184 -6.93 4.78 4.73
CA LEU A 184 -6.08 5.19 5.83
C LEU A 184 -6.31 6.68 6.09
N ILE A 185 -6.87 7.00 7.25
CA ILE A 185 -7.17 8.36 7.70
C ILE A 185 -6.08 8.75 8.69
N ILE A 186 -5.39 9.86 8.47
CA ILE A 186 -4.24 10.27 9.29
C ILE A 186 -4.46 11.72 9.72
N GLY A 187 -4.39 11.97 11.03
CA GLY A 187 -4.33 13.33 11.57
C GLY A 187 -2.89 13.84 11.55
N GLY A 188 -2.70 15.13 11.27
CA GLY A 188 -1.40 15.75 11.14
C GLY A 188 -0.64 15.33 9.87
N MET A 189 0.69 15.32 9.95
CA MET A 189 1.58 14.95 8.86
C MET A 189 1.73 13.42 8.74
N PRO A 190 1.50 12.86 7.54
CA PRO A 190 1.57 11.42 7.32
C PRO A 190 3.01 10.88 7.31
N GLN A 191 3.25 9.84 8.09
CA GLN A 191 4.52 9.12 8.18
C GLN A 191 4.42 7.80 7.38
N LEU A 192 4.25 7.88 6.05
CA LEU A 192 4.10 6.69 5.20
C LEU A 192 5.43 6.11 4.71
N ASN A 193 6.51 6.89 4.72
CA ASN A 193 7.83 6.45 4.30
C ASN A 193 8.59 5.73 5.42
N GLN A 194 7.98 4.68 5.98
CA GLN A 194 8.56 3.89 7.07
C GLN A 194 8.15 2.43 7.04
N ILE A 195 8.89 1.60 7.77
CA ILE A 195 8.69 0.15 7.85
C ILE A 195 7.31 -0.21 8.39
N THR A 196 6.77 0.59 9.31
CA THR A 196 5.45 0.33 9.89
C THR A 196 4.31 0.41 8.86
N PHE A 197 4.42 1.29 7.86
CA PHE A 197 3.47 1.32 6.75
C PHE A 197 3.58 0.07 5.88
N LYS A 198 4.80 -0.41 5.63
CA LYS A 198 5.03 -1.72 4.97
C LYS A 198 4.36 -2.84 5.75
N GLN A 199 4.55 -2.92 7.07
CA GLN A 199 3.97 -3.95 7.92
C GLN A 199 2.43 -3.92 7.91
N LEU A 200 1.82 -2.73 7.98
CA LEU A 200 0.37 -2.57 7.86
C LEU A 200 -0.15 -3.16 6.55
N VAL A 201 0.43 -2.74 5.42
CA VAL A 201 -0.01 -3.22 4.10
C VAL A 201 0.24 -4.72 3.95
N TRP A 202 1.37 -5.23 4.43
CA TRP A 202 1.68 -6.66 4.37
C TRP A 202 0.66 -7.49 5.15
N ALA A 203 0.29 -7.06 6.36
CA ALA A 203 -0.77 -7.72 7.14
C ALA A 203 -2.12 -7.71 6.39
N LEU A 204 -2.44 -6.61 5.69
CA LEU A 204 -3.65 -6.54 4.87
C LEU A 204 -3.58 -7.47 3.65
N GLU A 205 -2.44 -7.55 2.95
CA GLU A 205 -2.25 -8.47 1.82
C GLU A 205 -2.42 -9.93 2.24
N MET A 206 -1.82 -10.31 3.37
CA MET A 206 -1.96 -11.67 3.91
C MET A 206 -3.41 -12.04 4.21
N ARG A 207 -4.23 -11.07 4.64
CA ARG A 207 -5.63 -11.30 5.02
C ARG A 207 -6.64 -11.13 3.88
N TYR A 208 -6.41 -10.17 2.99
CA TYR A 208 -7.39 -9.68 2.01
C TYR A 208 -6.90 -9.74 0.56
N GLY A 209 -5.60 -9.95 0.32
CA GLY A 209 -5.00 -9.92 -1.03
C GLY A 209 -5.41 -11.10 -1.91
N ASN A 210 -5.72 -12.24 -1.29
CA ASN A 210 -6.14 -13.46 -1.99
C ASN A 210 -7.65 -13.58 -2.18
N THR A 211 -8.45 -12.59 -1.75
CA THR A 211 -9.89 -12.58 -2.00
C THR A 211 -10.14 -12.36 -3.49
N ARG A 212 -10.24 -13.45 -4.26
CA ARG A 212 -10.67 -13.40 -5.67
C ARG A 212 -12.12 -12.92 -5.73
N LEU A 213 -12.45 -12.12 -6.74
CA LEU A 213 -13.82 -12.03 -7.25
C LEU A 213 -14.24 -13.47 -7.61
N GLU A 214 -15.10 -14.08 -6.79
CA GLU A 214 -15.96 -15.14 -7.32
C GLU A 214 -16.75 -14.48 -8.44
N SER A 215 -16.50 -14.92 -9.66
CA SER A 215 -17.17 -14.46 -10.87
C SER A 215 -18.68 -14.51 -10.69
N LEU A 216 -19.33 -13.35 -10.80
CA LEU A 216 -20.73 -13.25 -11.22
C LEU A 216 -20.87 -13.68 -12.69
#